data_AF-A0A821TGT4-F1
#
_entry.id   AF-A0A821TGT4-F1
#
_cell.length_a   1.000
_cell.length_b   1.000
_cell.length_c   1.000
_cell.angle_alpha   90.00
_cell.angle_beta   90.00
_cell.angle_gamma   90.00
#
_symmetry.space_group_name_H-M   'P 1'
#
loop_
_entity.id
_entity.type
_entity.pdbx_description
1 polymer ?
#
loop_
_entity_poly.entity_id
_entity_poly.type
_entity_poly.pdbx_seq_one_letter_code
_entity_poly.pdbx_strand_id
1 'polypeptide(L)'
;MTDEFNRYYIKIRVILGINPKTIFEELTEALGPDAPSYSMVKNWAKRFREGREDVSDDPRSGRPISVLTVENIECVRQVIEDDPHSTYEDTIVKTDLSRGTIERIIHDHLKMRKVVSRWVAHQLTDEQKQERVRICRQNLEKFRNGTWRLC
;
A
#
# COMPACT_ATOMS: atom_id res chain seq x y z
N MET A 1 -30.45 8.35 7.18
CA MET A 1 -30.13 9.15 5.98
C MET A 1 -28.64 9.48 6.04
N THR A 2 -27.89 9.43 4.93
CA THR A 2 -26.43 9.58 4.96
C THR A 2 -26.00 11.05 5.07
N ASP A 3 -24.87 11.31 5.73
CA ASP A 3 -24.32 12.66 5.89
C ASP A 3 -24.02 13.35 4.53
N GLU A 4 -23.72 12.56 3.50
CA GLU A 4 -23.54 13.02 2.12
C GLU A 4 -24.81 13.61 1.50
N PHE A 5 -26.00 13.06 1.81
CA PHE A 5 -27.27 13.58 1.31
C PHE A 5 -27.49 15.01 1.79
N ASN A 6 -27.25 15.27 3.08
CA ASN A 6 -27.37 16.60 3.67
C ASN A 6 -26.40 17.59 3.00
N ARG A 7 -25.16 17.18 2.74
CA ARG A 7 -24.15 18.01 2.06
C ARG A 7 -24.53 18.32 0.62
N TYR A 8 -25.09 17.34 -0.10
CA TYR A 8 -25.60 17.54 -1.46
C TYR A 8 -26.75 18.54 -1.49
N TYR A 9 -27.71 18.40 -0.57
CA TYR A 9 -28.81 19.35 -0.42
C TYR A 9 -28.31 20.78 -0.15
N ILE A 10 -27.37 20.93 0.79
CA ILE A 10 -26.74 22.23 1.10
C ILE A 10 -26.06 22.80 -0.15
N LYS A 11 -25.35 21.99 -0.93
CA LYS A 11 -24.68 22.42 -2.17
C LYS A 11 -25.67 23.02 -3.16
N ILE A 12 -26.77 22.31 -3.45
CA ILE A 12 -27.81 22.79 -4.38
C ILE A 12 -28.43 24.10 -3.89
N ARG A 13 -28.78 24.18 -2.59
CA ARG A 13 -29.37 25.40 -2.01
C ARG A 13 -28.43 26.60 -2.04
N VAL A 14 -27.13 26.37 -1.85
CA VAL A 14 -26.11 27.43 -1.96
C VAL A 14 -25.97 27.93 -3.40
N ILE A 15 -26.01 27.03 -4.40
CA ILE A 15 -26.02 27.41 -5.82
C ILE A 15 -27.25 28.27 -6.14
N LEU A 16 -28.40 27.96 -5.53
CA LEU A 16 -29.63 28.75 -5.64
C LEU A 16 -29.60 30.07 -4.84
N GLY A 17 -28.49 30.39 -4.16
CA GLY A 17 -28.34 31.65 -3.41
C GLY A 17 -29.06 31.68 -2.06
N ILE A 18 -29.50 30.54 -1.53
CA ILE A 18 -30.24 30.47 -0.27
C ILE A 18 -29.28 30.64 0.93
N ASN A 19 -29.73 31.40 1.93
CA ASN A 19 -28.96 31.65 3.15
C ASN A 19 -28.87 30.37 4.01
N PRO A 20 -27.68 30.02 4.56
CA PRO A 20 -27.50 28.89 5.49
C PRO A 20 -28.54 28.75 6.60
N LYS A 21 -29.11 29.86 7.11
CA LYS A 21 -30.17 29.82 8.13
C LYS A 21 -31.43 29.12 7.60
N THR A 22 -31.90 29.51 6.42
CA THR A 22 -33.07 28.92 5.77
C THR A 22 -32.82 27.46 5.41
N ILE A 23 -31.61 27.13 4.94
CA ILE A 23 -31.23 25.74 4.64
C ILE A 23 -31.33 24.86 5.90
N PHE A 24 -30.89 25.38 7.05
CA PHE A 24 -30.98 24.67 8.32
C PHE A 24 -32.43 24.50 8.80
N GLU A 25 -33.27 25.51 8.64
CA GLU A 25 -34.70 25.43 8.97
C GLU A 25 -35.40 24.36 8.13
N GLU A 26 -35.18 24.35 6.80
CA GLU A 26 -35.72 23.33 5.88
C GLU A 26 -35.25 21.91 6.23
N LEU A 27 -33.95 21.74 6.53
CA LEU A 27 -33.40 20.44 6.92
C LEU A 27 -33.93 19.99 8.29
N THR A 28 -34.16 20.92 9.21
CA THR A 28 -34.72 20.63 10.54
C THR A 28 -36.20 20.24 10.44
N GLU A 29 -36.96 20.91 9.57
CA GLU A 29 -38.36 20.57 9.31
C GLU A 29 -38.49 19.18 8.67
N ALA A 30 -37.63 18.87 7.69
CA ALA A 30 -37.68 17.60 6.97
C ALA A 30 -37.15 16.40 7.79
N LEU A 31 -36.11 16.59 8.61
CA LEU A 31 -35.37 15.50 9.26
C LEU A 31 -35.53 15.46 10.78
N GLY A 32 -36.05 16.52 11.41
CA GLY A 32 -36.28 16.59 12.84
C GLY A 32 -35.01 16.27 13.65
N PRO A 33 -35.03 15.25 14.54
CA PRO A 33 -33.87 14.86 15.34
C PRO A 33 -32.63 14.43 14.54
N ASP A 34 -32.82 13.93 13.32
CA ASP A 34 -31.73 13.46 12.45
C ASP A 34 -31.13 14.60 11.61
N ALA A 35 -31.59 15.83 11.79
CA ALA A 35 -31.10 16.99 11.06
C ALA A 35 -29.66 17.34 11.45
N PRO A 36 -28.84 17.80 10.48
CA PRO A 36 -27.49 18.24 10.77
C PRO A 36 -27.50 19.52 11.61
N SER A 37 -26.48 19.68 12.47
CA SER A 37 -26.33 20.90 13.26
C SER A 37 -26.18 22.15 12.37
N TYR A 38 -26.65 23.29 12.87
CA TYR A 38 -26.49 24.57 12.18
C TYR A 38 -25.02 24.87 11.84
N SER A 39 -24.09 24.52 12.73
CA SER A 39 -22.64 24.67 12.52
C SER A 39 -22.16 23.90 11.29
N MET A 40 -22.62 22.66 11.11
CA MET A 40 -22.30 21.85 9.93
C MET A 40 -22.84 22.50 8.65
N VAL A 41 -24.11 22.92 8.65
CA VAL A 41 -24.75 23.60 7.50
C VAL A 41 -23.97 24.86 7.12
N LYS A 42 -23.64 25.70 8.11
CA LYS A 42 -22.87 26.93 7.91
C LYS A 42 -21.47 26.67 7.34
N ASN A 43 -20.76 25.68 7.86
CA ASN A 43 -19.41 25.32 7.41
C ASN A 43 -19.41 24.79 5.97
N TRP A 44 -20.32 23.86 5.64
CA TRP A 44 -20.44 23.34 4.28
C TRP A 44 -20.89 24.41 3.30
N ALA A 45 -21.86 25.25 3.67
CA ALA A 45 -22.29 26.33 2.82
C ALA A 45 -21.19 27.37 2.55
N LYS A 46 -20.29 27.60 3.53
CA LYS A 46 -19.08 28.42 3.33
C LYS A 46 -18.15 27.75 2.31
N ARG A 47 -17.82 26.46 2.49
CA ARG A 47 -16.95 25.71 1.59
C ARG A 47 -17.45 25.69 0.14
N PHE A 48 -18.75 25.53 -0.07
CA PHE A 48 -19.35 25.57 -1.41
C PHE A 48 -19.30 26.98 -2.02
N ARG A 49 -19.51 28.04 -1.22
CA ARG A 49 -19.31 29.42 -1.69
C ARG A 49 -17.86 29.74 -2.05
N GLU A 50 -16.91 29.08 -1.40
CA GLU A 50 -15.47 29.18 -1.69
C GLU A 50 -15.04 28.32 -2.89
N GLY A 51 -15.97 27.65 -3.59
CA GLY A 51 -15.71 26.94 -4.85
C GLY A 51 -15.44 25.44 -4.71
N ARG A 52 -15.64 24.84 -3.52
CA ARG A 52 -15.56 23.36 -3.38
C ARG A 52 -16.68 22.70 -4.18
N GLU A 53 -16.38 21.67 -4.95
CA GLU A 53 -17.40 20.91 -5.70
C GLU A 53 -17.75 19.56 -5.06
N ASP A 54 -16.81 18.94 -4.36
CA ASP A 54 -17.01 17.61 -3.78
C ASP A 54 -17.74 17.67 -2.43
N VAL A 55 -18.69 16.75 -2.25
CA VAL A 55 -19.48 16.55 -1.01
C VAL A 55 -18.83 15.52 -0.08
N SER A 56 -17.87 14.75 -0.58
CA SER A 56 -17.13 13.73 0.17
C SER A 56 -16.25 14.36 1.26
N ASP A 57 -15.93 13.59 2.29
CA ASP A 57 -14.92 13.96 3.27
C ASP A 57 -13.56 14.17 2.58
N ASP A 58 -12.83 15.20 3.03
CA ASP A 58 -11.42 15.32 2.63
C ASP A 58 -10.64 14.09 3.15
N PRO A 59 -9.56 13.68 2.46
CA PRO A 59 -8.68 12.63 2.97
C PRO A 59 -8.29 12.95 4.41
N ARG A 60 -8.68 12.08 5.34
CA ARG A 60 -8.30 12.27 6.74
C ARG A 60 -6.80 12.14 6.82
N SER A 61 -6.13 13.19 7.30
CA SER A 61 -4.73 13.08 7.71
C SER A 61 -4.69 12.10 8.88
N GLY A 62 -4.35 10.84 8.59
CA GLY A 62 -4.07 9.87 9.63
C GLY A 62 -2.87 10.31 10.47
N ARG A 63 -2.58 9.59 11.56
CA ARG A 63 -1.36 9.83 12.32
C ARG A 63 -0.15 9.58 11.40
N PRO A 64 0.74 10.56 11.17
CA PRO A 64 1.96 10.31 10.43
C PRO A 64 2.75 9.25 11.19
N ILE A 65 3.11 8.18 10.49
CA ILE A 65 3.86 7.10 11.11
C ILE A 65 5.33 7.54 11.09
N SER A 66 5.75 8.19 12.17
CA SER A 66 7.08 8.78 12.35
C SER A 66 8.24 7.80 12.10
N VAL A 67 7.96 6.50 12.08
CA VAL A 67 8.94 5.42 11.97
C VAL A 67 9.17 4.96 10.51
N LEU A 68 8.33 5.37 9.55
CA LEU A 68 8.54 5.09 8.12
C LEU A 68 9.35 6.19 7.44
N THR A 69 10.55 6.43 7.94
CA THR A 69 11.47 7.31 7.24
C THR A 69 12.13 6.55 6.10
N VAL A 70 12.67 7.28 5.12
CA VAL A 70 13.36 6.66 3.97
C VAL A 70 14.59 5.87 4.46
N GLU A 71 15.24 6.38 5.51
CA GLU A 71 16.40 5.78 6.14
C GLU A 71 16.06 4.43 6.77
N ASN A 72 14.92 4.31 7.47
CA ASN A 72 14.51 3.05 8.09
C ASN A 72 14.10 2.00 7.05
N ILE A 73 13.44 2.43 5.96
CA ILE A 73 13.11 1.54 4.84
C ILE A 73 14.40 0.98 4.23
N GLU A 74 15.37 1.85 4.00
CA GLU A 74 16.66 1.49 3.42
C GLU A 74 17.49 0.58 4.34
N CYS A 75 17.47 0.84 5.65
CA CYS A 75 18.13 -0.01 6.64
C CYS A 75 17.57 -1.45 6.62
N VAL A 76 16.24 -1.60 6.61
CA VAL A 76 15.59 -2.92 6.48
C VAL A 76 15.94 -3.58 5.15
N ARG A 77 15.99 -2.82 4.04
CA ARG A 77 16.41 -3.34 2.72
C ARG A 77 17.81 -3.94 2.77
N GLN A 78 18.76 -3.22 3.36
CA GLN A 78 20.15 -3.66 3.47
C GLN A 78 20.29 -4.95 4.29
N VAL A 79 19.56 -5.07 5.41
CA VAL A 79 19.57 -6.30 6.23
C VAL A 79 19.15 -7.52 5.40
N ILE A 80 18.14 -7.38 4.55
CA ILE A 80 17.62 -8.47 3.70
C ILE A 80 18.57 -8.78 2.53
N GLU A 81 19.19 -7.76 1.94
CA GLU A 81 20.15 -7.92 0.85
C GLU A 81 21.45 -8.59 1.31
N ASP A 82 21.91 -8.27 2.52
CA ASP A 82 23.10 -8.88 3.12
C ASP A 82 22.87 -10.36 3.48
N ASP A 83 21.69 -10.68 4.04
CA ASP A 83 21.29 -12.05 4.35
C ASP A 83 19.81 -12.29 4.06
N PRO A 84 19.50 -12.93 2.92
CA PRO A 84 18.12 -13.32 2.55
C PRO A 84 17.46 -14.31 3.52
N HIS A 85 18.22 -14.92 4.44
CA HIS A 85 17.72 -15.83 5.47
C HIS A 85 17.49 -15.16 6.83
N SER A 86 17.76 -13.86 6.95
CA SER A 86 17.54 -13.09 8.16
C SER A 86 16.09 -13.22 8.65
N THR A 87 15.95 -13.41 9.97
CA THR A 87 14.65 -13.49 10.62
C THR A 87 14.14 -12.11 11.00
N TYR A 88 12.87 -12.03 11.39
CA TYR A 88 12.32 -10.82 11.99
C TYR A 88 13.12 -10.39 13.22
N GLU A 89 13.57 -11.32 14.07
CA GLU A 89 14.35 -10.99 15.26
C GLU A 89 15.72 -10.42 14.90
N ASP A 90 16.41 -10.98 13.91
CA ASP A 90 17.69 -10.45 13.43
C ASP A 90 17.52 -9.02 12.89
N THR A 91 16.41 -8.77 12.19
CA THR A 91 16.10 -7.46 11.64
C THR A 91 15.75 -6.46 12.74
N ILE A 92 15.01 -6.87 13.78
CA ILE A 92 14.72 -6.04 14.96
C ILE A 92 16.02 -5.64 15.64
N VAL A 93 16.91 -6.60 15.91
CA VAL A 93 18.20 -6.34 16.57
C VAL A 93 19.07 -5.37 15.76
N LYS A 94 19.05 -5.46 14.42
CA LYS A 94 19.86 -4.59 13.55
C LYS A 94 19.27 -3.19 13.35
N THR A 95 17.95 -3.05 13.37
CA THR A 95 17.26 -1.80 12.98
C THR A 95 16.61 -1.06 14.16
N ASP A 96 16.46 -1.70 15.31
CA ASP A 96 15.70 -1.23 16.48
C ASP A 96 14.24 -0.86 16.15
N LEU A 97 13.69 -1.47 15.11
CA LEU A 97 12.31 -1.27 14.68
C LEU A 97 11.40 -2.33 15.27
N SER A 98 10.15 -1.94 15.57
CA SER A 98 9.13 -2.92 15.96
C SER A 98 8.82 -3.90 14.83
N ARG A 99 8.49 -5.14 15.19
CA ARG A 99 8.09 -6.20 14.25
C ARG A 99 7.03 -5.74 13.25
N GLY A 100 5.97 -5.07 13.71
CA GLY A 100 4.90 -4.60 12.83
C GLY A 100 5.32 -3.50 11.86
N THR A 101 6.34 -2.71 12.22
CA THR A 101 6.93 -1.72 11.29
C THR A 101 7.74 -2.43 10.22
N ILE A 102 8.56 -3.42 10.61
CA ILE A 102 9.37 -4.23 9.68
C ILE A 102 8.47 -4.98 8.69
N GLU A 103 7.42 -5.65 9.18
CA GLU A 103 6.44 -6.36 8.34
C GLU A 103 5.85 -5.44 7.28
N ARG A 104 5.45 -4.23 7.69
CA ARG A 104 4.88 -3.23 6.79
C ARG A 104 5.91 -2.69 5.80
N ILE A 105 7.14 -2.47 6.22
CA ILE A 105 8.22 -2.07 5.31
C ILE A 105 8.43 -3.15 4.24
N ILE A 106 8.55 -4.41 4.64
CA ILE A 106 8.79 -5.54 3.72
C ILE A 106 7.65 -5.67 2.70
N HIS A 107 6.40 -5.65 3.16
CA HIS A 107 5.25 -5.92 2.29
C HIS A 107 4.71 -4.69 1.55
N ASP A 108 4.59 -3.55 2.22
CA ASP A 108 3.95 -2.37 1.65
C ASP A 108 4.93 -1.47 0.91
N HIS A 109 6.19 -1.38 1.36
CA HIS A 109 7.18 -0.46 0.78
C HIS A 109 8.16 -1.18 -0.15
N LEU A 110 8.77 -2.28 0.29
CA LEU A 110 9.72 -3.05 -0.51
C LEU A 110 9.03 -4.02 -1.49
N LYS A 111 7.73 -4.27 -1.31
CA LYS A 111 6.92 -5.20 -2.11
C LYS A 111 7.53 -6.61 -2.18
N MET A 112 8.15 -7.05 -1.09
CA MET A 112 8.80 -8.34 -0.98
C MET A 112 7.88 -9.39 -0.34
N ARG A 113 8.18 -10.66 -0.61
CA ARG A 113 7.53 -11.81 0.01
C ARG A 113 8.55 -12.88 0.34
N LYS A 114 8.32 -13.61 1.42
CA LYS A 114 9.14 -14.77 1.77
C LYS A 114 8.97 -15.87 0.73
N VAL A 115 10.09 -16.36 0.21
CA VAL A 115 10.16 -17.57 -0.62
C VAL A 115 11.05 -18.57 0.09
N VAL A 116 10.60 -19.83 0.17
CA VAL A 116 11.38 -20.90 0.82
C VAL A 116 12.46 -21.42 -0.13
N SER A 117 13.65 -21.69 0.41
CA SER A 117 14.74 -22.31 -0.33
C SER A 117 14.32 -23.67 -0.88
N ARG A 118 14.78 -24.01 -2.09
CA ARG A 118 14.57 -25.34 -2.68
C ARG A 118 15.65 -26.29 -2.20
N TRP A 119 15.26 -27.54 -1.90
CA TRP A 119 16.22 -28.58 -1.58
C TRP A 119 17.07 -28.92 -2.80
N VAL A 120 18.39 -29.00 -2.61
CA VAL A 120 19.37 -29.37 -3.63
C VAL A 120 20.06 -30.66 -3.19
N ALA A 121 20.06 -31.67 -4.05
CA ALA A 121 20.46 -33.03 -3.67
C ALA A 121 21.93 -33.16 -3.24
N HIS A 122 22.83 -32.41 -3.88
CA HIS A 122 24.26 -32.51 -3.64
C HIS A 122 24.90 -31.13 -3.66
N GLN A 123 25.86 -30.91 -2.77
CA GLN A 123 26.74 -29.75 -2.78
C GLN A 123 27.88 -30.01 -3.77
N LEU A 124 27.78 -29.42 -4.96
CA LEU A 124 28.75 -29.62 -6.02
C LEU A 124 30.01 -28.77 -5.82
N THR A 125 31.18 -29.34 -6.10
CA THR A 125 32.44 -28.56 -6.23
C THR A 125 32.42 -27.72 -7.49
N ASP A 126 33.31 -26.73 -7.59
CA ASP A 126 33.35 -25.85 -8.76
C ASP A 126 33.79 -26.60 -10.01
N GLU A 127 34.69 -27.58 -9.90
CA GLU A 127 35.07 -28.47 -11.01
C GLU A 127 33.86 -29.28 -11.50
N GLN A 128 33.05 -29.83 -10.58
CA GLN A 128 31.84 -30.57 -10.92
C GLN A 128 30.81 -29.69 -11.62
N LYS A 129 30.64 -28.42 -11.19
CA LYS A 129 29.76 -27.46 -11.86
C LYS A 129 30.23 -27.17 -13.29
N GLN A 130 31.52 -26.91 -13.46
CA GLN A 130 32.11 -26.64 -14.78
C GLN A 130 31.93 -27.83 -15.73
N GLU A 131 32.19 -29.04 -15.24
CA GLU A 131 32.06 -30.26 -16.03
C GLU A 131 30.60 -30.51 -16.44
N ARG A 132 29.64 -30.30 -15.53
CA ARG A 132 28.21 -30.38 -15.86
C ARG A 132 27.83 -29.40 -16.96
N VAL A 133 28.28 -28.15 -16.89
CA VAL A 133 28.01 -27.15 -17.93
C VAL A 133 28.63 -27.57 -19.26
N ARG A 134 29.85 -28.10 -19.26
CA ARG A 134 30.54 -28.61 -20.46
C ARG A 134 29.74 -29.72 -21.13
N ILE A 135 29.34 -30.74 -20.37
CA ILE A 135 28.55 -31.88 -20.86
C ILE A 135 27.19 -31.41 -21.39
N CYS A 136 26.49 -30.53 -20.66
CA CYS A 136 25.20 -29.99 -21.11
C CYS A 136 25.32 -29.23 -22.44
N ARG A 137 26.38 -28.45 -22.65
CA ARG A 137 26.63 -27.75 -23.93
C ARG A 137 26.86 -28.73 -25.08
N GLN A 138 27.71 -29.75 -24.86
CA GLN A 138 27.95 -30.80 -25.87
C GLN A 138 26.67 -31.57 -26.21
N ASN A 139 25.86 -31.87 -25.20
CA ASN A 139 24.57 -32.54 -25.39
C ASN A 139 23.60 -31.68 -26.20
N LEU A 140 23.53 -30.39 -25.88
CA LEU A 140 22.70 -29.43 -26.62
C LEU A 140 23.15 -29.29 -28.08
N GLU A 141 24.46 -29.28 -28.35
CA GLU A 141 25.00 -29.28 -29.72
C GLU A 141 24.63 -30.55 -30.49
N LYS A 142 24.81 -31.73 -29.87
CA LYS A 142 24.40 -33.01 -30.49
C LYS A 142 22.91 -33.02 -30.83
N PHE A 143 22.07 -32.50 -29.92
CA PHE A 143 20.64 -32.36 -30.14
C PHE A 143 20.34 -31.43 -31.33
N ARG A 144 20.95 -30.24 -31.36
CA ARG A 144 20.79 -29.27 -32.46
C ARG A 144 21.27 -29.82 -33.81
N ASN A 145 22.35 -30.60 -33.81
CA ASN A 145 22.93 -31.19 -35.00
C ASN A 145 22.24 -32.49 -35.44
N GLY A 146 21.14 -32.90 -34.78
CA GLY A 146 20.41 -34.13 -35.11
C GLY A 146 21.22 -35.42 -34.93
N THR A 147 22.36 -35.36 -34.26
CA THR A 147 23.24 -36.51 -33.97
C THR A 147 22.94 -37.15 -32.62
N TRP A 148 21.93 -36.63 -31.91
CA TRP A 148 21.42 -37.20 -30.68
C TRP A 148 20.76 -38.55 -30.96
N ARG A 149 21.37 -39.63 -30.49
CA ARG A 149 20.75 -40.96 -30.52
C ARG A 149 20.03 -41.18 -29.20
N LEU A 150 18.72 -41.42 -29.26
CA LEU A 150 18.05 -42.14 -28.18
C LEU A 150 18.69 -43.53 -28.13
N CYS A 151 19.09 -43.95 -26.93
CA CYS A 151 19.34 -45.35 -26.67
C CYS A 151 18.15 -46.20 -27.15
#